data_AF-A0AAJ6AAJ5-F1
#
_entry.id   AF-A0AAJ6AAJ5-F1
#
_cell.length_a   1.000
_cell.length_b   1.000
_cell.length_c   1.000
_cell.angle_alpha   90.00
_cell.angle_beta   90.00
_cell.angle_gamma   90.00
#
_symmetry.space_group_name_H-M   'P 1'
#
loop_
_entity.id
_entity.type
_entity.pdbx_description
1 polymer ?
#
loop_
_entity_poly.entity_id
_entity_poly.type
_entity_poly.pdbx_seq_one_letter_code
_entity_poly.pdbx_strand_id
1 'polypeptide(L)' 'MEECISIDNRGDFGIWAIEVAKQIVGEQGFDLAKAARDGTEEAVRETGNALGQAITNALMEVYDGLLEGAPD' A
#
# COMPACT_ATOMS: atom_id res chain seq x y z
N MET A 1 -13.62 -8.00 14.14
CA MET A 1 -13.20 -6.63 14.45
C MET A 1 -11.79 -6.54 13.93
N GLU A 2 -11.58 -5.84 12.82
CA GLU A 2 -10.21 -5.51 12.39
C GLU A 2 -9.56 -4.72 13.53
N GLU A 3 -8.41 -5.19 13.98
CA GLU A 3 -7.59 -4.49 14.95
C GLU A 3 -7.01 -3.27 14.22
N CYS A 4 -7.69 -2.13 14.33
CA CYS A 4 -7.25 -0.89 13.72
C CYS A 4 -5.96 -0.46 14.43
N ILE A 5 -4.82 -0.48 13.74
CA ILE A 5 -3.55 -0.02 14.30
C ILE A 5 -3.68 1.49 14.53
N SER A 6 -3.72 1.91 15.80
CA SER A 6 -3.62 3.33 16.15
C SER A 6 -2.19 3.78 15.92
N ILE A 7 -2.00 4.87 15.18
CA ILE A 7 -0.69 5.47 14.92
C ILE A 7 -0.52 6.64 15.89
N ASP A 8 -0.03 6.37 17.10
CA ASP A 8 0.09 7.40 18.15
C ASP A 8 1.50 8.04 18.16
N ASN A 9 2.48 7.37 17.56
CA ASN A 9 3.85 7.86 17.46
C ASN A 9 4.59 7.31 16.22
N ARG A 10 5.81 7.81 15.99
CA ARG A 10 6.65 7.41 14.84
C ARG A 10 6.98 5.91 14.82
N GLY A 11 7.13 5.27 15.97
CA GLY A 11 7.37 3.84 16.10
C GLY A 11 6.17 3.03 15.59
N ASP A 12 4.96 3.40 16.03
CA ASP A 12 3.71 2.77 15.60
C ASP A 12 3.50 2.94 14.09
N PHE A 13 3.76 4.15 13.57
CA PHE A 13 3.75 4.41 12.13
C PHE A 13 4.72 3.49 11.38
N GLY A 14 5.92 3.29 11.93
CA GLY A 14 6.92 2.40 11.34
C GLY A 14 6.44 0.95 11.24
N ILE A 15 5.76 0.45 12.27
CA ILE A 15 5.19 -0.91 12.27
C ILE A 15 4.04 -1.00 11.26
N TRP A 16 3.12 -0.05 11.29
CA TRP A 16 2.02 0.02 10.33
C TRP A 16 2.54 0.04 8.89
N ALA A 17 3.53 0.88 8.59
CA ALA A 17 4.10 1.01 7.25
C ALA A 17 4.75 -0.30 6.78
N ILE A 18 5.37 -1.06 7.68
CA ILE A 18 5.94 -2.38 7.38
C ILE A 18 4.84 -3.38 7.04
N GLU A 19 3.77 -3.44 7.83
CA GLU A 19 2.67 -4.38 7.58
C GLU A 19 1.93 -4.06 6.29
N VAL A 20 1.62 -2.79 6.03
CA VAL A 20 1.01 -2.35 4.76
C VAL A 20 1.93 -2.64 3.57
N ALA A 21 3.24 -2.37 3.68
CA ALA A 21 4.18 -2.70 2.61
C ALA A 21 4.24 -4.21 2.34
N LYS A 22 4.22 -5.06 3.38
CA LYS A 22 4.16 -6.52 3.21
C LYS A 22 2.89 -6.96 2.49
N GLN A 23 1.75 -6.38 2.85
CA GLN A 23 0.47 -6.70 2.20
C GLN A 23 0.49 -6.31 0.72
N ILE A 24 0.87 -5.07 0.40
CA ILE A 24 0.95 -4.57 -0.97
C ILE A 24 1.90 -5.43 -1.82
N VAL A 25 3.09 -5.76 -1.29
CA VAL A 25 4.05 -6.61 -1.99
C VAL A 25 3.52 -8.04 -2.14
N GLY A 26 2.89 -8.59 -1.11
CA GLY A 26 2.36 -9.96 -1.11
C GLY A 26 1.21 -10.15 -2.10
N GLU A 27 0.36 -9.15 -2.27
CA GLU A 27 -0.76 -9.18 -3.21
C GLU A 27 -0.31 -8.66 -4.59
N GLN A 28 -0.17 -7.35 -4.73
CA GLN A 28 0.07 -6.69 -6.02
C GLN A 28 1.46 -6.97 -6.58
N GLY A 29 2.47 -7.05 -5.72
CA GLY A 29 3.84 -7.36 -6.13
C GLY A 29 3.99 -8.79 -6.65
N PHE A 30 3.28 -9.75 -6.07
CA PHE A 30 3.25 -11.12 -6.55
C PHE A 30 2.55 -11.23 -7.91
N ASP A 31 1.42 -10.55 -8.08
CA ASP A 31 0.71 -10.53 -9.37
C ASP A 31 1.55 -9.92 -10.48
N LEU A 32 2.27 -8.83 -10.20
CA LEU A 32 3.22 -8.26 -11.14
C LEU A 32 4.37 -9.23 -11.45
N ALA A 33 4.94 -9.90 -10.45
CA ALA A 33 6.01 -10.87 -10.66
C ALA A 33 5.55 -12.06 -11.53
N LYS A 34 4.32 -12.53 -11.32
CA LYS A 34 3.68 -13.57 -12.12
C LYS A 34 3.45 -13.11 -13.57
N ALA A 35 2.93 -11.89 -13.76
CA ALA A 35 2.74 -11.31 -15.08
C ALA A 35 4.06 -11.11 -15.83
N ALA A 36 5.12 -10.66 -15.14
CA ALA A 36 6.45 -10.49 -15.73
C ALA A 36 7.10 -11.81 -16.16
N ARG A 37 6.79 -12.92 -15.46
CA ARG A 37 7.37 -14.23 -15.74
C ARG A 37 6.70 -14.91 -16.93
N ASP A 38 5.37 -15.01 -16.91
CA ASP A 38 4.61 -15.88 -17.81
C ASP A 38 3.47 -15.14 -18.57
N GLY A 39 3.34 -13.82 -18.38
CA GLY A 39 2.23 -13.02 -18.90
C GLY A 39 2.51 -12.27 -20.21
N THR A 40 1.55 -11.46 -20.62
CA THR A 40 1.67 -10.54 -21.77
C THR A 40 2.19 -9.18 -21.33
N GLU A 41 2.69 -8.37 -22.27
CA GLU A 41 3.07 -6.98 -22.00
C GLU A 41 1.89 -6.17 -21.43
N GLU A 42 0.67 -6.44 -21.90
CA GLU A 42 -0.54 -5.84 -21.35
C GLU A 42 -0.78 -6.23 -19.89
N ALA A 43 -0.62 -7.51 -19.54
CA ALA A 43 -0.76 -7.97 -18.16
C ALA A 43 0.30 -7.36 -17.23
N VAL A 44 1.54 -7.19 -17.71
CA VAL A 44 2.60 -6.50 -16.96
C VAL A 44 2.24 -5.03 -16.71
N ARG A 45 1.71 -4.35 -17.73
CA ARG A 45 1.25 -2.96 -17.61
C ARG A 45 0.11 -2.83 -16.61
N GLU A 46 -0.89 -3.70 -16.68
CA GLU A 46 -2.06 -3.68 -15.78
C GLU A 46 -1.66 -3.95 -14.33
N THR A 47 -0.92 -5.02 -14.07
CA THR A 47 -0.46 -5.38 -12.72
C THR A 47 0.54 -4.36 -12.15
N GLY A 48 1.38 -3.76 -13.01
CA GLY A 48 2.29 -2.69 -12.61
C GLY A 48 1.54 -1.43 -12.18
N ASN A 49 0.50 -1.05 -12.92
CA ASN A 49 -0.38 0.06 -12.53
C ASN A 49 -1.13 -0.24 -11.22
N ALA A 50 -1.62 -1.47 -11.04
CA ALA A 50 -2.31 -1.87 -9.81
C ALA A 50 -1.40 -1.77 -8.58
N LEU A 51 -0.15 -2.23 -8.69
CA LEU A 51 0.86 -2.08 -7.64
C LEU A 51 1.15 -0.61 -7.32
N GLY A 52 1.39 0.21 -8.34
CA GLY A 52 1.61 1.65 -8.17
C GLY A 52 0.43 2.34 -7.49
N GLN A 53 -0.80 2.03 -7.92
CA GLN A 53 -2.02 2.59 -7.35
C GLN A 53 -2.19 2.19 -5.88
N ALA A 54 -1.91 0.94 -5.52
CA ALA A 54 -1.98 0.48 -4.13
C ALA A 54 -1.01 1.25 -3.22
N ILE A 55 0.22 1.49 -3.69
CA ILE A 55 1.21 2.31 -2.97
C ILE A 55 0.70 3.74 -2.81
N THR A 56 0.22 4.36 -3.90
CA THR A 56 -0.31 5.73 -3.85
C THR A 56 -1.49 5.85 -2.89
N ASN A 57 -2.43 4.91 -2.92
CA ASN A 57 -3.57 4.91 -2.02
C ASN A 57 -3.14 4.85 -0.55
N ALA A 58 -2.20 3.95 -0.21
CA ALA A 58 -1.68 3.85 1.16
C ALA A 58 -1.01 5.15 1.63
N LEU A 59 -0.30 5.86 0.74
CA LEU A 59 0.31 7.15 1.09
C LEU A 59 -0.73 8.25 1.28
N MET A 60 -1.78 8.28 0.45
CA MET A 60 -2.87 9.25 0.57
C MET A 60 -3.69 9.01 1.84
N GLU A 61 -3.94 7.75 2.22
CA GLU A 61 -4.62 7.41 3.48
C GLU A 61 -3.87 7.95 4.70
N VAL A 62 -2.54 7.84 4.72
CA VAL A 62 -1.71 8.44 5.78
C VAL A 62 -1.83 9.96 5.76
N TYR A 63 -1.77 10.57 4.58
CA TYR A 63 -1.89 12.02 4.45
C TYR A 63 -3.24 12.53 4.96
N ASP A 64 -4.33 11.88 4.56
CA ASP A 64 -5.68 12.24 4.97
C ASP A 64 -5.84 12.08 6.49
N GLY A 65 -5.35 10.98 7.08
CA GLY A 65 -5.35 10.78 8.53
C GLY A 65 -4.54 11.83 9.30
N LEU A 66 -3.46 12.38 8.72
CA LEU A 66 -2.73 13.49 9.33
C LEU A 66 -3.51 14.81 9.27
N LEU A 67 -4.35 15.02 8.25
CA LEU A 67 -5.16 16.22 8.11
C LEU A 67 -6.41 16.21 8.99
N GLU A 68 -6.98 15.05 9.32
CA GLU A 68 -8.18 14.94 10.16
C GLU A 68 -8.03 15.56 11.57
N GLY A 69 -6.78 15.75 12.05
CA GLY A 69 -6.48 16.43 13.32
C GLY A 69 -5.94 17.85 13.20
N ALA A 70 -5.80 18.40 11.99
CA ALA A 70 -5.25 19.73 11.77
C ALA A 70 -6.31 20.82 12.08
N PRO A 71 -5.96 21.90 12.80
CA PRO A 71 -6.86 23.04 12.96
C PRO A 71 -7.08 23.74 11.62
N ASP A 72 -8.33 24.17 11.37
CA ASP A 72 -8.75 24.94 10.19
C ASP A 72 -7.96 26.26 10.02
#